data_AF-A0A1I5DUS1-F1
#
_entry.id   AF-A0A1I5DUS1-F1
#
_cell.length_a   1.000
_cell.length_b   1.000
_cell.length_c   1.000
_cell.angle_alpha   90.00
_cell.angle_beta   90.00
_cell.angle_gamma   90.00
#
_symmetry.space_group_name_H-M   'P 1'
#
loop_
_entity.id
_entity.type
_entity.pdbx_description
1 polymer ?
#
loop_
_entity_poly.entity_id
_entity_poly.type
_entity_poly.pdbx_seq_one_letter_code
_entity_poly.pdbx_strand_id
1 'polypeptide(L)'
;MTKQEIYEKANSVVGIEGMTGNERLYVSGLMDEFDKAKKSDKYKARTILQALKFDELSIGRIVGFSMDSLKYPNAWDFPNENSNGQENENKATLEYSNLNEVGMGAPLSGKCKIKLNDNKEILISENCGGPAIWTRNGQKIAIPIWDRSFFSGTIQRIGIVDLKKQTLTKYKKKFRVLDLRSFSGNNIVGYDSPIHRMKKLEFDYINEPIEKVIGIK
;
A
#
# COMPACT_ATOMS: atom_id res chain seq x y z
N MET A 1 27.87 6.93 14.66
CA MET A 1 27.66 5.47 14.56
C MET A 1 27.24 5.06 13.16
N THR A 2 27.94 4.09 12.58
CA THR A 2 27.71 3.48 11.27
C THR A 2 26.72 2.31 11.37
N LYS A 3 26.24 1.80 10.23
CA LYS A 3 25.36 0.62 10.19
C LYS A 3 26.01 -0.62 10.81
N GLN A 4 27.29 -0.85 10.55
CA GLN A 4 28.02 -2.02 11.07
C GLN A 4 28.09 -1.98 12.61
N GLU A 5 28.49 -0.85 13.18
CA GLU A 5 28.57 -0.66 14.64
C GLU A 5 27.20 -0.86 15.33
N ILE A 6 26.10 -0.46 14.69
CA ILE A 6 24.74 -0.68 15.21
C ILE A 6 24.43 -2.18 15.34
N TYR A 7 24.72 -2.96 14.29
CA TYR A 7 24.47 -4.40 14.31
C TYR A 7 25.41 -5.14 15.27
N GLU A 8 26.67 -4.73 15.38
CA GLU A 8 27.62 -5.28 16.37
C GLU A 8 27.12 -5.08 17.80
N LYS A 9 26.66 -3.86 18.15
CA LYS A 9 26.08 -3.56 19.46
C LYS A 9 24.77 -4.31 19.74
N ALA A 10 23.93 -4.50 18.73
CA ALA A 10 22.68 -5.24 18.90
C ALA A 10 22.93 -6.74 19.08
N ASN A 11 23.86 -7.31 18.30
CA ASN A 11 24.17 -8.74 18.33
C ASN A 11 24.98 -9.17 19.57
N SER A 12 25.63 -8.23 20.28
CA SER A 12 26.33 -8.54 21.53
C SER A 12 25.40 -8.77 22.73
N VAL A 13 24.11 -8.44 22.59
CA VAL A 13 23.10 -8.63 23.64
C VAL A 13 22.55 -10.06 23.58
N VAL A 14 22.85 -10.85 24.62
CA VAL A 14 22.31 -12.21 24.79
C VAL A 14 20.88 -12.15 25.32
N GLY A 15 19.98 -12.98 24.75
CA GLY A 15 18.61 -13.11 25.26
C GLY A 15 17.66 -11.97 24.89
N ILE A 16 17.92 -11.27 23.78
CA ILE A 16 17.16 -10.09 23.35
C ILE A 16 15.65 -10.34 23.15
N GLU A 17 15.24 -11.58 22.84
CA GLU A 17 13.85 -11.94 22.55
C GLU A 17 12.92 -11.84 23.77
N GLY A 18 13.44 -12.05 24.99
CA GLY A 18 12.66 -11.96 26.22
C GLY A 18 12.49 -10.54 26.77
N MET A 19 13.14 -9.55 26.16
CA MET A 19 13.17 -8.17 26.63
C MET A 19 12.09 -7.31 25.94
N THR A 20 11.59 -6.31 26.66
CA THR A 20 10.79 -5.21 26.09
C THR A 20 11.64 -4.32 25.18
N GLY A 21 10.99 -3.55 24.30
CA GLY A 21 11.71 -2.71 23.33
C GLY A 21 12.67 -1.69 23.96
N ASN A 22 12.27 -1.05 25.05
CA ASN A 22 13.13 -0.07 25.75
C ASN A 22 14.34 -0.73 26.42
N GLU A 23 14.17 -1.94 26.97
CA GLU A 23 15.27 -2.70 27.56
C GLU A 23 16.30 -3.08 26.48
N ARG A 24 15.85 -3.50 25.29
CA ARG A 24 16.75 -3.79 24.15
C ARG A 24 17.59 -2.57 23.75
N LEU A 25 16.98 -1.39 23.69
CA LEU A 25 17.67 -0.13 23.39
C LEU A 25 18.70 0.26 24.46
N TYR A 26 18.34 0.07 25.73
CA TYR A 26 19.21 0.37 26.86
C TYR A 26 20.40 -0.60 26.95
N VAL A 27 20.15 -1.92 26.95
CA VAL A 27 21.17 -2.96 27.12
C VAL A 27 22.16 -2.99 25.94
N SER A 28 21.71 -2.69 24.73
CA SER A 28 22.61 -2.54 23.56
C SER A 28 23.43 -1.25 23.56
N GLY A 29 23.15 -0.31 24.47
CA GLY A 29 23.77 1.02 24.47
C GLY A 29 23.45 1.83 23.20
N LEU A 30 22.28 1.61 22.61
CA LEU A 30 21.79 2.30 21.41
C LEU A 30 20.72 3.37 21.71
N MET A 31 20.26 3.49 22.96
CA MET A 31 19.20 4.42 23.38
C MET A 31 19.45 5.86 22.93
N ASP A 32 20.61 6.45 23.28
CA ASP A 32 20.91 7.86 22.97
C ASP A 32 21.03 8.10 21.46
N GLU A 33 21.67 7.15 20.75
CA GLU A 33 21.79 7.22 19.30
C GLU A 33 20.43 7.10 18.62
N PHE A 34 19.56 6.24 19.14
CA PHE A 34 18.19 6.08 18.68
C PHE A 34 17.36 7.36 18.90
N ASP A 35 17.42 7.97 20.08
CA ASP A 35 16.68 9.20 20.37
C ASP A 35 17.12 10.38 19.52
N LYS A 36 18.42 10.47 19.22
CA LYS A 36 18.98 11.44 18.27
C LYS A 36 18.48 11.14 16.85
N ALA A 37 18.66 9.91 16.39
CA ALA A 37 18.26 9.49 15.04
C ALA A 37 16.76 9.65 14.80
N LYS A 38 15.92 9.38 15.80
CA LYS A 38 14.46 9.54 15.71
C LYS A 38 14.05 10.97 15.32
N LYS A 39 14.86 11.98 15.68
CA LYS A 39 14.62 13.40 15.37
C LYS A 39 15.21 13.82 14.02
N SER A 40 16.40 13.32 13.66
CA SER A 40 17.19 13.83 12.52
C SER A 40 17.37 12.86 11.35
N ASP A 41 17.28 11.56 11.58
CA ASP A 41 17.59 10.50 10.61
C ASP A 41 16.74 9.24 10.86
N LYS A 42 15.54 9.23 10.26
CA LYS A 42 14.57 8.14 10.42
C LYS A 42 15.08 6.81 9.87
N TYR A 43 15.94 6.84 8.84
CA TYR A 43 16.51 5.62 8.27
C TYR A 43 17.45 4.94 9.27
N LYS A 44 18.28 5.75 9.95
CA LYS A 44 19.14 5.24 11.02
C LYS A 44 18.35 4.77 12.23
N ALA A 45 17.33 5.52 12.65
CA ALA A 45 16.45 5.12 13.76
C ALA A 45 15.77 3.76 13.46
N ARG A 46 15.31 3.58 12.22
CA ARG A 46 14.77 2.31 11.73
C ARG A 46 15.81 1.19 11.74
N THR A 47 17.02 1.45 11.24
CA THR A 47 18.13 0.49 11.24
C THR A 47 18.44 -0.02 12.65
N ILE A 48 18.41 0.86 13.65
CA ILE A 48 18.59 0.50 15.06
C ILE A 48 17.49 -0.45 15.54
N LEU A 49 16.22 -0.13 15.28
CA LEU A 49 15.11 -0.98 15.71
C LEU A 49 15.10 -2.35 15.00
N GLN A 50 15.50 -2.39 13.72
CA GLN A 50 15.66 -3.65 12.98
C GLN A 50 16.78 -4.52 13.56
N ALA A 51 17.93 -3.92 13.89
CA ALA A 51 19.04 -4.62 14.53
C ALA A 51 18.61 -5.22 15.88
N LEU A 52 17.76 -4.52 16.64
CA LEU A 52 17.17 -4.96 17.91
C LEU A 52 15.94 -5.88 17.76
N LYS A 53 15.71 -6.42 16.56
CA LYS A 53 14.67 -7.43 16.28
C LYS A 53 13.25 -6.95 16.61
N PHE A 54 12.96 -5.66 16.45
CA PHE A 54 11.58 -5.20 16.46
C PHE A 54 10.87 -5.68 15.20
N ASP A 55 9.59 -6.00 15.30
CA ASP A 55 8.77 -6.30 14.13
C ASP A 55 8.47 -5.02 13.34
N GLU A 56 8.22 -5.19 12.04
CA GLU A 56 8.04 -4.06 11.13
C GLU A 56 6.85 -3.16 11.47
N LEU A 57 5.78 -3.70 12.08
CA LEU A 57 4.65 -2.89 12.53
C LEU A 57 5.04 -2.00 13.71
N SER A 58 5.77 -2.53 14.68
CA SER A 58 6.29 -1.76 15.81
C SER A 58 7.24 -0.67 15.36
N ILE A 59 8.16 -0.97 14.43
CA ILE A 59 9.07 0.02 13.85
C ILE A 59 8.30 1.15 13.17
N GLY A 60 7.34 0.82 12.31
CA GLY A 60 6.51 1.79 11.62
C GLY A 60 5.73 2.70 12.58
N ARG A 61 5.27 2.17 13.73
CA ARG A 61 4.62 2.97 14.78
C ARG A 61 5.57 3.94 15.48
N ILE A 62 6.83 3.56 15.68
CA ILE A 62 7.78 4.35 16.49
C ILE A 62 8.47 5.44 15.66
N VAL A 63 8.97 5.12 14.46
CA VAL A 63 9.77 6.04 13.63
C VAL A 63 9.05 6.50 12.35
N GLY A 64 7.88 5.94 12.08
CA GLY A 64 7.17 6.10 10.82
C GLY A 64 7.59 5.05 9.79
N PHE A 65 6.74 4.83 8.79
CA PHE A 65 7.07 3.98 7.65
C PHE A 65 7.97 4.76 6.68
N SER A 66 9.10 4.18 6.29
CA SER A 66 9.88 4.62 5.12
C SER A 66 9.40 3.89 3.87
N MET A 67 9.71 4.36 2.66
CA MET A 67 9.44 3.57 1.45
C MET A 67 10.03 2.15 1.54
N ASP A 68 11.23 2.00 2.11
CA ASP A 68 11.88 0.70 2.35
C ASP A 68 11.11 -0.24 3.30
N SER A 69 10.13 0.29 4.05
CA SER A 69 9.28 -0.49 4.96
C SER A 69 7.99 -0.97 4.32
N LEU A 70 7.64 -0.44 3.15
CA LEU A 70 6.42 -0.81 2.46
C LEU A 70 6.66 -2.10 1.69
N LYS A 71 5.93 -3.15 2.07
CA LYS A 71 5.94 -4.42 1.33
C LYS A 71 5.50 -4.18 -0.12
N TYR A 72 6.33 -4.56 -1.08
CA TYR A 72 5.98 -4.58 -2.50
C TYR A 72 4.87 -5.63 -2.78
N PRO A 73 3.91 -5.31 -3.66
CA PRO A 73 3.66 -3.99 -4.24
C PRO A 73 3.01 -3.03 -3.23
N ASN A 74 3.23 -1.73 -3.41
CA ASN A 74 2.68 -0.64 -2.58
C ASN A 74 2.32 0.58 -3.45
N ALA A 75 1.78 1.66 -2.86
CA ALA A 75 1.27 2.80 -3.63
C ALA A 75 2.34 3.64 -4.39
N TRP A 76 3.61 3.54 -4.02
CA TRP A 76 4.74 4.20 -4.69
C TRP A 76 5.45 3.28 -5.68
N ASP A 77 5.27 1.96 -5.56
CA ASP A 77 5.95 0.98 -6.40
C ASP A 77 5.08 -0.28 -6.56
N PHE A 78 4.58 -0.49 -7.77
CA PHE A 78 3.73 -1.61 -8.15
C PHE A 78 3.97 -1.96 -9.63
N PRO A 79 3.71 -3.21 -10.05
CA PRO A 79 4.02 -3.62 -11.42
C PRO A 79 3.11 -2.91 -12.42
N ASN A 80 3.65 -2.64 -13.61
CA ASN A 80 2.87 -2.10 -14.71
C ASN A 80 1.78 -3.08 -15.18
N GLU A 81 1.96 -4.38 -14.94
CA GLU A 81 1.00 -5.41 -15.30
C GLU A 81 0.52 -6.18 -14.06
N ASN A 82 -0.77 -6.49 -14.01
CA ASN A 82 -1.36 -7.24 -12.91
C ASN A 82 -2.48 -8.18 -13.43
N SER A 83 -2.13 -9.46 -13.59
CA SER A 83 -3.04 -10.50 -14.09
C SER A 83 -3.87 -11.14 -12.98
N ASN A 84 -5.08 -11.60 -13.33
CA ASN A 84 -5.92 -12.40 -12.46
C ASN A 84 -5.51 -13.88 -12.35
N GLY A 85 -4.45 -14.29 -13.06
CA GLY A 85 -3.90 -15.66 -13.03
C GLY A 85 -4.82 -16.72 -13.62
N GLN A 86 -5.81 -16.34 -14.42
CA GLN A 86 -6.69 -17.27 -15.13
C GLN A 86 -6.15 -17.53 -16.54
N GLU A 87 -6.28 -18.78 -17.00
CA GLU A 87 -5.90 -19.20 -18.36
C GLU A 87 -7.11 -19.51 -19.26
N ASN A 88 -8.33 -19.38 -18.72
CA ASN A 88 -9.57 -19.61 -19.44
C ASN A 88 -10.12 -18.30 -20.07
N GLU A 89 -11.34 -18.36 -20.58
CA GLU A 89 -12.11 -17.22 -21.13
C GLU A 89 -12.30 -16.01 -20.19
N ASN A 90 -11.93 -16.14 -18.91
CA ASN A 90 -11.92 -15.06 -17.95
C ASN A 90 -10.51 -14.46 -17.73
N LYS A 91 -9.53 -14.82 -18.57
CA LYS A 91 -8.19 -14.24 -18.52
C LYS A 91 -8.29 -12.72 -18.64
N ALA A 92 -7.78 -12.04 -17.63
CA ALA A 92 -7.78 -10.58 -17.60
C ALA A 92 -6.49 -10.06 -16.97
N THR A 93 -5.94 -9.03 -17.60
CA THR A 93 -4.71 -8.36 -17.15
C THR A 93 -4.94 -6.87 -17.09
N LEU A 94 -4.58 -6.25 -15.96
CA LEU A 94 -4.48 -4.80 -15.86
C LEU A 94 -3.16 -4.34 -16.43
N GLU A 95 -3.19 -3.28 -17.23
CA GLU A 95 -2.01 -2.65 -17.81
C GLU A 95 -2.01 -1.17 -17.43
N TYR A 96 -1.00 -0.78 -16.67
CA TYR A 96 -0.73 0.59 -16.28
C TYR A 96 0.26 1.22 -17.26
N SER A 97 -0.01 2.47 -17.63
CA SER A 97 0.85 3.27 -18.49
C SER A 97 0.91 4.71 -17.99
N ASN A 98 1.98 5.41 -18.34
CA ASN A 98 2.22 6.79 -17.92
C ASN A 98 2.17 6.97 -16.39
N LEU A 99 2.72 6.01 -15.64
CA LEU A 99 2.84 6.14 -14.20
C LEU A 99 3.79 7.28 -13.85
N ASN A 100 3.29 8.23 -13.07
CA ASN A 100 4.04 9.35 -12.54
C ASN A 100 3.60 9.61 -11.10
N GLU A 101 4.47 10.20 -10.28
CA GLU A 101 4.08 10.66 -8.95
C GLU A 101 2.99 11.74 -9.06
N VAL A 102 1.97 11.68 -8.20
CA VAL A 102 0.91 12.72 -8.16
C VAL A 102 1.46 14.10 -7.77
N GLY A 103 2.58 14.11 -7.05
CA GLY A 103 3.41 15.25 -6.68
C GLY A 103 4.73 14.72 -6.15
N MET A 104 5.73 15.57 -5.96
CA MET A 104 7.07 15.15 -5.55
C MET A 104 7.05 14.29 -4.26
N GLY A 105 7.49 13.04 -4.38
CA GLY A 105 7.49 12.05 -3.28
C GLY A 105 6.11 11.49 -2.91
N ALA A 106 5.07 11.81 -3.68
CA ALA A 106 3.72 11.27 -3.51
C ALA A 106 3.56 9.94 -4.27
N PRO A 107 2.53 9.14 -3.96
CA PRO A 107 2.33 7.85 -4.63
C PRO A 107 2.06 8.01 -6.13
N LEU A 108 2.19 6.91 -6.87
CA LEU A 108 2.03 6.90 -8.31
C LEU A 108 0.56 7.01 -8.74
N SER A 109 0.37 7.60 -9.91
CA SER A 109 -0.88 7.64 -10.67
C SER A 109 -0.57 7.43 -12.14
N GLY A 110 -1.45 6.73 -12.85
CA GLY A 110 -1.37 6.64 -14.30
C GLY A 110 -2.64 6.09 -14.91
N LYS A 111 -2.60 5.93 -16.23
CA LYS A 111 -3.72 5.33 -16.98
C LYS A 111 -3.72 3.84 -16.71
N CYS A 112 -4.87 3.28 -16.38
CA CYS A 112 -5.03 1.83 -16.25
C CYS A 112 -6.10 1.34 -17.22
N LYS A 113 -5.72 0.34 -18.01
CA LYS A 113 -6.61 -0.42 -18.88
C LYS A 113 -6.74 -1.84 -18.36
N ILE A 114 -7.83 -2.50 -18.73
CA ILE A 114 -7.99 -3.94 -18.61
C ILE A 114 -8.00 -4.59 -19.98
N LYS A 115 -7.15 -5.59 -20.16
CA LYS A 115 -7.08 -6.45 -21.34
C LYS A 115 -7.79 -7.76 -21.03
N LEU A 116 -8.84 -8.06 -21.78
CA LEU A 116 -9.65 -9.27 -21.67
C LEU A 116 -9.30 -10.24 -22.80
N ASN A 117 -8.95 -11.48 -22.45
CA ASN A 117 -8.58 -12.55 -23.40
C ASN A 117 -7.60 -12.09 -24.48
N ASP A 118 -6.66 -11.23 -24.10
CA ASP A 118 -5.64 -10.62 -24.96
C ASP A 118 -6.12 -9.81 -26.18
N ASN A 119 -7.42 -9.66 -26.38
CA ASN A 119 -8.01 -9.11 -27.61
C ASN A 119 -8.79 -7.80 -27.40
N LYS A 120 -9.34 -7.58 -26.19
CA LYS A 120 -10.16 -6.40 -25.90
C LYS A 120 -9.55 -5.58 -24.78
N GLU A 121 -9.16 -4.35 -25.09
CA GLU A 121 -8.70 -3.37 -24.09
C GLU A 121 -9.81 -2.39 -23.73
N ILE A 122 -10.00 -2.16 -22.42
CA ILE A 122 -10.98 -1.19 -21.92
C ILE A 122 -10.29 -0.27 -20.92
N LEU A 123 -10.44 1.05 -21.09
CA LEU A 123 -9.93 2.03 -20.15
C LEU A 123 -10.76 2.00 -18.85
N ILE A 124 -10.10 1.78 -17.72
CA ILE A 124 -10.74 1.89 -16.39
C ILE A 124 -10.79 3.36 -15.97
N SER A 125 -9.63 4.01 -15.97
CA SER A 125 -9.50 5.42 -15.61
C SER A 125 -8.10 5.94 -15.97
N GLU A 126 -8.02 7.23 -16.25
CA GLU A 126 -6.79 7.98 -16.57
C GLU A 126 -5.86 8.18 -15.37
N ASN A 127 -6.35 7.98 -14.15
CA ASN A 127 -5.69 8.37 -12.91
C ASN A 127 -5.85 7.31 -11.82
N CYS A 128 -5.52 6.07 -12.17
CA CYS A 128 -5.48 4.96 -11.23
C CYS A 128 -4.20 4.99 -10.41
N GLY A 129 -4.34 4.75 -9.10
CA GLY A 129 -3.23 4.36 -8.23
C GLY A 129 -3.12 2.83 -8.14
N GLY A 130 -2.17 2.36 -7.33
CA GLY A 130 -1.94 0.95 -7.12
C GLY A 130 -1.57 0.59 -5.67
N PRO A 131 -1.34 -0.70 -5.40
CA PRO A 131 -1.67 -1.80 -6.30
C PRO A 131 -3.19 -2.04 -6.36
N ALA A 132 -3.69 -2.44 -7.54
CA ALA A 132 -4.99 -3.08 -7.64
C ALA A 132 -4.91 -4.52 -7.11
N ILE A 133 -6.02 -5.03 -6.59
CA ILE A 133 -6.09 -6.39 -6.06
C ILE A 133 -7.29 -7.15 -6.61
N TRP A 134 -7.06 -8.40 -6.97
CA TRP A 134 -8.09 -9.30 -7.48
C TRP A 134 -8.78 -10.06 -6.36
N THR A 135 -10.05 -10.37 -6.58
CA THR A 135 -10.72 -11.45 -5.85
C THR A 135 -10.10 -12.81 -6.21
N ARG A 136 -10.19 -13.79 -5.31
CA ARG A 136 -9.62 -15.13 -5.52
C ARG A 136 -10.10 -15.83 -6.80
N ASN A 137 -11.32 -15.56 -7.24
CA ASN A 137 -11.87 -16.13 -8.48
C ASN A 137 -11.52 -15.30 -9.74
N GLY A 138 -10.79 -14.19 -9.60
CA GLY A 138 -10.35 -13.34 -10.70
C GLY A 138 -11.46 -12.53 -11.38
N GLN A 139 -12.67 -12.46 -10.81
CA GLN A 139 -13.85 -11.87 -11.45
C GLN A 139 -14.11 -10.41 -11.06
N LYS A 140 -13.51 -9.96 -9.97
CA LYS A 140 -13.58 -8.58 -9.50
C LYS A 140 -12.20 -8.06 -9.13
N ILE A 141 -12.01 -6.77 -9.35
CA ILE A 141 -10.80 -6.01 -9.01
C ILE A 141 -11.21 -4.88 -8.08
N ALA A 142 -10.45 -4.64 -7.01
CA ALA A 142 -10.47 -3.37 -6.30
C ALA A 142 -9.26 -2.54 -6.74
N ILE A 143 -9.49 -1.31 -7.21
CA ILE A 143 -8.47 -0.42 -7.74
C ILE A 143 -8.56 0.96 -7.07
N PRO A 144 -7.44 1.52 -6.56
CA PRO A 144 -7.40 2.92 -6.14
C PRO A 144 -7.57 3.85 -7.34
N ILE A 145 -8.48 4.82 -7.24
CA ILE A 145 -8.67 5.84 -8.29
C ILE A 145 -8.51 7.20 -7.64
N TRP A 146 -7.58 7.99 -8.16
CA TRP A 146 -7.41 9.38 -7.76
C TRP A 146 -8.61 10.21 -8.21
N ASP A 147 -8.95 11.24 -7.44
CA ASP A 147 -10.01 12.16 -7.77
C ASP A 147 -9.65 13.56 -7.27
N ARG A 148 -10.13 14.59 -7.96
CA ARG A 148 -9.92 15.97 -7.52
C ARG A 148 -11.12 16.40 -6.69
N SER A 149 -10.89 16.77 -5.44
CA SER A 149 -11.91 17.37 -4.59
C SER A 149 -11.71 18.88 -4.54
N PHE A 150 -12.78 19.64 -4.84
CA PHE A 150 -12.76 21.11 -4.82
C PHE A 150 -12.22 21.73 -3.53
N PHE A 151 -12.41 21.08 -2.37
CA PHE A 151 -12.02 21.60 -1.06
C PHE A 151 -10.90 20.82 -0.36
N SER A 152 -10.48 19.66 -0.89
CA SER A 152 -9.60 18.74 -0.16
C SER A 152 -8.40 18.24 -0.98
N GLY A 153 -8.10 18.92 -2.09
CA GLY A 153 -7.01 18.53 -2.99
C GLY A 153 -7.27 17.18 -3.67
N THR A 154 -6.20 16.44 -3.94
CA THR A 154 -6.27 15.10 -4.54
C THR A 154 -6.61 14.06 -3.47
N ILE A 155 -7.65 13.29 -3.71
CA ILE A 155 -8.11 12.20 -2.84
C ILE A 155 -8.11 10.88 -3.61
N GLN A 156 -8.19 9.76 -2.92
CA GLN A 156 -8.47 8.48 -3.54
C GLN A 156 -9.85 7.94 -3.17
N ARG A 157 -10.40 7.16 -4.08
CA ARG A 157 -11.60 6.35 -3.89
C ARG A 157 -11.29 4.92 -4.29
N ILE A 158 -12.05 3.99 -3.75
CA ILE A 158 -12.03 2.61 -4.23
C ILE A 158 -12.95 2.54 -5.46
N GLY A 159 -12.41 2.03 -6.56
CA GLY A 159 -13.18 1.54 -7.71
C GLY A 159 -13.24 0.01 -7.66
N ILE A 160 -14.39 -0.57 -7.98
CA ILE A 160 -14.53 -2.01 -8.21
C ILE A 160 -14.89 -2.25 -9.66
N VAL A 161 -14.02 -2.97 -10.37
CA VAL A 161 -14.33 -3.51 -11.70
C VAL A 161 -14.92 -4.89 -11.51
N ASP A 162 -16.13 -5.10 -12.04
CA ASP A 162 -16.81 -6.40 -12.08
C ASP A 162 -16.86 -6.88 -13.53
N LEU A 163 -16.14 -7.97 -13.82
CA LEU A 163 -16.02 -8.52 -15.17
C LEU A 163 -17.33 -9.16 -15.66
N LYS A 164 -18.10 -9.76 -14.75
CA LYS A 164 -19.39 -10.38 -15.10
C LYS A 164 -20.43 -9.33 -15.45
N LYS A 165 -20.48 -8.26 -14.65
CA LYS A 165 -21.42 -7.15 -14.88
C LYS A 165 -20.92 -6.17 -15.93
N GLN A 166 -19.64 -6.22 -16.30
CA GLN A 166 -18.98 -5.24 -17.16
C GLN A 166 -19.18 -3.81 -16.65
N THR A 167 -18.91 -3.60 -15.36
CA THR A 167 -19.07 -2.29 -14.71
C THR A 167 -17.86 -1.89 -13.88
N LEU A 168 -17.54 -0.60 -13.87
CA LEU A 168 -16.73 0.05 -12.86
C LEU A 168 -17.65 0.79 -11.88
N THR A 169 -17.64 0.37 -10.61
CA THR A 169 -18.36 1.03 -9.52
C THR A 169 -17.38 1.84 -8.67
N LYS A 170 -17.54 3.17 -8.61
CA LYS A 170 -16.75 4.06 -7.74
C LYS A 170 -17.56 4.38 -6.47
N TYR A 171 -16.92 4.32 -5.31
CA TYR A 171 -17.57 4.55 -4.01
C TYR A 171 -17.36 5.97 -3.47
N LYS A 172 -18.31 6.44 -2.64
CA LYS A 172 -18.32 7.79 -2.06
C LYS A 172 -17.29 8.01 -0.96
N LYS A 173 -16.81 6.95 -0.31
CA LYS A 173 -15.81 7.05 0.74
C LYS A 173 -14.49 7.58 0.19
N LYS A 174 -13.92 8.56 0.88
CA LYS A 174 -12.70 9.27 0.48
C LYS A 174 -11.53 8.79 1.33
N PHE A 175 -10.37 8.63 0.69
CA PHE A 175 -9.13 8.20 1.29
C PHE A 175 -8.00 9.14 0.90
N ARG A 176 -6.90 9.14 1.65
CA ARG A 176 -5.71 9.93 1.35
C ARG A 176 -4.80 9.18 0.38
N VAL A 177 -4.38 7.99 0.79
CA VAL A 177 -3.56 7.06 -0.01
C VAL A 177 -3.94 5.65 0.39
N LEU A 178 -4.41 4.85 -0.56
CA LEU A 178 -4.82 3.48 -0.38
C LEU A 178 -3.65 2.56 -0.66
N ASP A 179 -3.42 1.64 0.26
CA ASP A 179 -2.55 0.50 0.10
C ASP A 179 -3.38 -0.77 0.32
N LEU A 180 -3.98 -1.27 -0.77
CA LEU A 180 -4.91 -2.40 -0.74
C LEU A 180 -4.13 -3.72 -0.63
N ARG A 181 -4.57 -4.60 0.27
CA ARG A 181 -3.82 -5.83 0.62
C ARG A 181 -4.57 -7.13 0.33
N SER A 182 -5.89 -7.17 0.50
CA SER A 182 -6.66 -8.38 0.19
C SER A 182 -8.10 -8.08 -0.18
N PHE A 183 -8.65 -8.89 -1.10
CA PHE A 183 -10.04 -8.81 -1.52
C PHE A 183 -10.69 -10.20 -1.43
N SER A 184 -11.50 -10.42 -0.39
CA SER A 184 -12.15 -11.71 -0.12
C SER A 184 -13.65 -11.51 0.13
N GLY A 185 -14.47 -12.24 -0.64
CA GLY A 185 -15.92 -12.08 -0.61
C GLY A 185 -16.31 -10.63 -0.91
N ASN A 186 -16.88 -9.96 0.10
CA ASN A 186 -17.32 -8.57 0.00
C ASN A 186 -16.33 -7.57 0.60
N ASN A 187 -15.27 -8.06 1.25
CA ASN A 187 -14.39 -7.27 2.07
C ASN A 187 -13.08 -6.99 1.37
N ILE A 188 -12.74 -5.70 1.33
CA ILE A 188 -11.44 -5.18 0.92
C ILE A 188 -10.72 -4.73 2.18
N VAL A 189 -9.49 -5.23 2.38
CA VAL A 189 -8.64 -4.89 3.52
C VAL A 189 -7.36 -4.24 3.02
N GLY A 190 -6.88 -3.25 3.75
CA GLY A 190 -5.63 -2.56 3.46
C GLY A 190 -5.33 -1.48 4.49
N TYR A 191 -4.70 -0.40 4.02
CA TYR A 191 -4.39 0.75 4.84
C TYR A 191 -4.73 2.06 4.13
N ASP A 192 -5.24 3.05 4.88
CA ASP A 192 -5.26 4.45 4.47
C ASP A 192 -4.05 5.19 5.03
N SER A 193 -3.38 5.95 4.16
CA SER A 193 -2.20 6.75 4.42
C SER A 193 -1.07 5.95 5.08
N PRO A 194 -0.55 4.92 4.38
CA PRO A 194 0.40 3.96 4.95
C PRO A 194 1.68 4.62 5.50
N ILE A 195 2.11 5.75 4.92
CA ILE A 195 3.28 6.49 5.42
C ILE A 195 2.93 7.47 6.54
N HIS A 196 1.74 8.08 6.51
CA HIS A 196 1.39 9.22 7.36
C HIS A 196 0.07 9.01 8.12
N ARG A 197 0.17 8.68 9.42
CA ARG A 197 -1.00 8.37 10.26
C ARG A 197 -1.81 7.24 9.64
N MET A 198 -1.14 6.10 9.48
CA MET A 198 -1.72 4.87 8.95
C MET A 198 -2.97 4.48 9.72
N LYS A 199 -4.03 4.19 8.98
CA LYS A 199 -5.27 3.63 9.53
C LYS A 199 -5.57 2.31 8.84
N LYS A 200 -5.96 1.30 9.61
CA LYS A 200 -6.46 0.04 9.05
C LYS A 200 -7.72 0.35 8.24
N LEU A 201 -7.79 -0.22 7.04
CA LEU A 201 -8.96 -0.17 6.17
C LEU A 201 -9.64 -1.53 6.19
N GLU A 202 -10.91 -1.52 6.54
CA GLU A 202 -11.85 -2.61 6.29
C GLU A 202 -13.04 -1.99 5.53
N PHE A 203 -13.33 -2.54 4.35
CA PHE A 203 -14.29 -1.97 3.42
C PHE A 203 -15.19 -3.08 2.86
N ASP A 204 -16.41 -3.16 3.39
CA ASP A 204 -17.46 -4.05 2.87
C ASP A 204 -18.21 -3.32 1.75
N TYR A 205 -17.85 -3.63 0.51
CA TYR A 205 -18.32 -2.84 -0.62
C TYR A 205 -19.84 -2.92 -0.86
N ILE A 206 -20.52 -3.95 -0.33
CA ILE A 206 -21.97 -4.07 -0.48
C ILE A 206 -22.71 -3.00 0.33
N ASN A 207 -22.16 -2.65 1.49
CA ASN A 207 -22.78 -1.72 2.43
C ASN A 207 -22.28 -0.28 2.27
N GLU A 208 -21.35 -0.03 1.35
CA GLU A 208 -20.72 1.27 1.16
C GLU A 208 -21.45 2.11 0.10
N PRO A 209 -21.70 3.41 0.34
CA PRO A 209 -22.41 4.25 -0.61
C PRO A 209 -21.69 4.39 -1.95
N ILE A 210 -22.42 4.18 -3.04
CA ILE A 210 -21.91 4.28 -4.40
C ILE A 210 -21.92 5.75 -4.87
N GLU A 211 -20.83 6.21 -5.47
CA GLU A 211 -20.74 7.52 -6.09
C GLU A 211 -21.20 7.47 -7.55
N LYS A 212 -20.69 6.50 -8.31
CA LYS A 212 -21.01 6.34 -9.73
C LYS A 212 -20.81 4.90 -10.18
N VAL A 213 -21.68 4.44 -11.08
CA VAL A 213 -21.47 3.20 -11.83
C VAL A 213 -21.27 3.56 -13.30
N ILE A 214 -20.25 2.98 -13.92
CA ILE A 214 -19.87 3.20 -15.33
C ILE A 214 -19.85 1.83 -16.01
N GLY A 215 -20.50 1.71 -17.17
CA GLY A 215 -20.37 0.51 -17.99
C GLY A 215 -18.99 0.49 -18.66
N ILE A 216 -18.29 -0.64 -18.58
CA ILE A 216 -17.02 -0.87 -19.27
C ILE A 216 -17.30 -1.78 -20.48
N LYS A 217 -17.75 -1.18 -21.58
CA LYS A 217 -18.08 -1.86 -22.83
C LYS A 217 -17.06 -1.52 -23.92
#